data_AF-A0A2N7L6J6-F1
#
_entry.id   AF-A0A2N7L6J6-F1
#
_cell.length_a   1.000
_cell.length_b   1.000
_cell.length_c   1.000
_cell.angle_alpha   90.00
_cell.angle_beta   90.00
_cell.angle_gamma   90.00
#
_symmetry.space_group_name_H-M   'P 1'
#
loop_
_entity.id
_entity.type
_entity.pdbx_description
1 polymer ?
#
loop_
_entity_poly.entity_id
_entity_poly.type
_entity_poly.pdbx_seq_one_letter_code
_entity_poly.pdbx_strand_id
1 'polypeptide(L)'
;MKAITLFGLVIALSSISSAHGQDTTELNGIFTSLPDAGFEQHILVSPFNAGEGKAEINGENYLAGTMSSDDKLLLENYFFWEEGSLSKAHCLSFPTQPTTLIAEIAASNGDDATAVTTSYRTASAYLDKRNAETLFPLPKYKTRQVLCVSNEGKHFPQTSASIFFYNAQVGVIPMLKQ
;
A
#
# COMPACT_ATOMS: atom_id res chain seq x y z
N MET A 1 -7.78 -68.38 -33.32
CA MET A 1 -8.67 -67.30 -32.86
C MET A 1 -8.79 -67.37 -31.35
N LYS A 2 -8.19 -66.42 -30.64
CA LYS A 2 -8.43 -66.13 -29.22
C LYS A 2 -8.28 -64.62 -29.05
N ALA A 3 -9.33 -63.99 -28.54
CA ALA A 3 -9.39 -62.58 -28.24
C ALA A 3 -8.56 -62.27 -26.98
N ILE A 4 -7.85 -61.15 -26.99
CA ILE A 4 -7.39 -60.47 -25.78
C ILE A 4 -7.74 -59.00 -25.94
N THR A 5 -8.79 -58.59 -25.24
CA THR A 5 -9.18 -57.21 -25.02
C THR A 5 -8.21 -56.63 -23.99
N LEU A 6 -7.55 -55.51 -24.32
CA LEU A 6 -6.83 -54.71 -23.31
C LEU A 6 -7.43 -53.29 -23.33
N PHE A 7 -8.13 -52.96 -22.24
CA PHE A 7 -8.63 -51.63 -21.95
C PHE A 7 -7.45 -50.70 -21.66
N GLY A 8 -7.13 -49.82 -22.61
CA GLY A 8 -6.16 -48.74 -22.44
C GLY A 8 -6.83 -47.52 -21.79
N LEU A 9 -6.48 -47.31 -20.53
CA LEU A 9 -6.82 -46.20 -19.65
C LEU A 9 -6.63 -44.83 -20.33
N VAL A 10 -7.72 -44.09 -20.57
CA VAL A 10 -7.68 -42.67 -20.95
C VAL A 10 -7.38 -41.86 -19.69
N ILE A 11 -6.12 -41.50 -19.48
CA ILE A 11 -5.74 -40.53 -18.46
C ILE A 11 -6.14 -39.16 -19.02
N ALA A 12 -7.33 -38.70 -18.65
CA ALA A 12 -7.69 -37.30 -18.78
C ALA A 12 -6.68 -36.50 -17.94
N LEU A 13 -5.76 -35.78 -18.60
CA LEU A 13 -5.03 -34.70 -17.98
C LEU A 13 -6.07 -33.63 -17.62
N SER A 14 -6.61 -33.73 -16.41
CA SER A 14 -7.20 -32.61 -15.72
C SER A 14 -6.12 -31.55 -15.62
N SER A 15 -6.21 -30.55 -16.50
CA SER A 15 -5.57 -29.26 -16.32
C SER A 15 -6.03 -28.75 -14.95
N ILE A 16 -5.16 -28.95 -13.96
CA ILE A 16 -5.16 -28.21 -12.71
C ILE A 16 -4.91 -26.77 -13.14
N SER A 17 -5.99 -26.08 -13.51
CA SER A 17 -6.02 -24.64 -13.47
C SER A 17 -5.85 -24.33 -11.99
N SER A 18 -4.60 -24.14 -11.59
CA SER A 18 -4.25 -23.44 -10.38
C SER A 18 -4.98 -22.11 -10.47
N ALA A 19 -6.16 -22.05 -9.86
CA ALA A 19 -6.63 -20.82 -9.26
C ALA A 19 -5.49 -20.43 -8.32
N HIS A 20 -4.60 -19.57 -8.80
CA HIS A 20 -3.79 -18.75 -7.93
C HIS A 20 -4.82 -18.07 -7.03
N GLY A 21 -4.96 -18.62 -5.83
CA GLY A 21 -5.67 -17.95 -4.75
C GLY A 21 -5.07 -16.57 -4.71
N GLN A 22 -5.85 -15.59 -5.17
CA GLN A 22 -5.71 -14.25 -4.68
C GLN A 22 -5.99 -14.39 -3.19
N ASP A 23 -4.93 -14.64 -2.40
CA ASP A 23 -4.88 -14.25 -1.00
C ASP A 23 -4.89 -12.71 -0.99
N THR A 24 -6.03 -12.15 -1.40
CA THR A 24 -6.38 -10.77 -1.17
C THR A 24 -6.74 -10.72 0.29
N THR A 25 -5.71 -10.58 1.13
CA THR A 25 -5.89 -9.94 2.42
C THR A 25 -6.26 -8.51 2.06
N GLU A 26 -7.55 -8.28 1.79
CA GLU A 26 -8.01 -6.99 1.31
C GLU A 26 -7.64 -5.97 2.40
N LEU A 27 -6.80 -4.99 2.01
CA LEU A 27 -6.40 -3.86 2.84
C LEU A 27 -7.55 -2.89 3.10
N ASN A 28 -8.79 -3.25 2.73
CA ASN A 28 -9.99 -2.52 3.05
C ASN A 28 -10.36 -2.70 4.54
N GLY A 29 -11.06 -1.71 5.08
CA GLY A 29 -11.55 -1.72 6.45
C GLY A 29 -11.06 -0.53 7.27
N ILE A 30 -11.28 -0.61 8.58
CA ILE A 30 -10.95 0.44 9.54
C ILE A 30 -9.72 0.00 10.31
N PHE A 31 -8.73 0.87 10.38
CA PHE A 31 -7.48 0.66 11.10
C PHE A 31 -7.31 1.76 12.14
N THR A 32 -7.03 1.36 13.37
CA THR A 32 -6.83 2.29 14.48
C THR A 32 -5.51 2.04 15.16
N SER A 33 -4.81 3.10 15.57
CA SER A 33 -3.58 3.01 16.35
C SER A 33 -3.80 2.19 17.63
N LEU A 34 -2.78 1.44 18.04
CA LEU A 34 -2.82 0.75 19.33
C LEU A 34 -2.99 1.77 20.49
N PRO A 35 -3.73 1.44 21.56
CA PRO A 35 -3.97 2.35 22.68
C PRO A 35 -2.70 2.87 23.38
N ASP A 36 -1.60 2.13 23.32
CA ASP A 36 -0.31 2.44 23.95
C ASP A 36 0.68 3.16 23.02
N ALA A 37 0.31 3.44 21.77
CA ALA A 37 1.18 4.09 20.80
C ALA A 37 1.44 5.59 21.08
N GLY A 38 0.71 6.21 22.02
CA GLY A 38 0.86 7.63 22.38
C GLY A 38 0.39 8.62 21.31
N PHE A 39 -0.16 8.13 20.21
CA PHE A 39 -0.73 8.91 19.11
C PHE A 39 -2.01 8.21 18.61
N GLU A 40 -3.06 8.98 18.36
CA GLU A 40 -4.34 8.46 17.89
C GLU A 40 -4.45 8.62 16.37
N GLN A 41 -4.61 7.50 15.66
CA GLN A 41 -4.76 7.48 14.23
C GLN A 41 -5.93 6.58 13.83
N HIS A 42 -6.88 7.12 13.08
CA HIS A 42 -7.97 6.36 12.46
C HIS A 42 -7.84 6.43 10.95
N ILE A 43 -7.89 5.27 10.30
CA ILE A 43 -7.76 5.13 8.85
C ILE A 43 -8.87 4.24 8.34
N LEU A 44 -9.73 4.77 7.47
CA LEU A 44 -10.71 3.99 6.72
C LEU A 44 -10.19 3.80 5.31
N VAL A 45 -9.89 2.56 4.93
CA VAL A 45 -9.51 2.21 3.56
C VAL A 45 -10.74 1.66 2.83
N SER A 46 -11.17 2.40 1.81
CA SER A 46 -12.23 1.95 0.91
C SER A 46 -11.72 0.87 -0.06
N PRO A 47 -12.59 0.03 -0.64
CA PRO A 47 -12.18 -0.98 -1.61
C PRO A 47 -11.32 -0.40 -2.74
N PHE A 48 -10.20 -1.08 -3.02
CA PHE A 48 -9.24 -0.69 -4.05
C PHE A 48 -9.63 -1.28 -5.41
N ASN A 49 -9.57 -0.47 -6.46
CA ASN A 49 -9.81 -0.90 -7.83
C ASN A 49 -8.51 -0.74 -8.63
N ALA A 50 -8.06 -1.83 -9.28
CA ALA A 50 -6.89 -1.82 -10.16
C ALA A 50 -5.60 -1.23 -9.54
N GLY A 51 -5.37 -1.45 -8.23
CA GLY A 51 -4.17 -1.01 -7.53
C GLY A 51 -4.18 0.46 -7.06
N GLU A 52 -5.29 1.16 -7.24
CA GLU A 52 -5.50 2.53 -6.77
C GLU A 52 -6.82 2.63 -6.01
N GLY A 53 -6.93 3.61 -5.11
CA GLY A 53 -8.05 3.71 -4.20
C GLY A 53 -8.07 5.02 -3.42
N LYS A 54 -8.89 5.04 -2.38
CA LYS A 54 -9.02 6.16 -1.46
C LYS A 54 -8.95 5.66 -0.03
N ALA A 55 -8.39 6.50 0.83
CA ALA A 55 -8.49 6.33 2.27
C ALA A 55 -8.97 7.62 2.90
N GLU A 56 -9.62 7.50 4.03
CA GLU A 56 -9.88 8.61 4.94
C GLU A 56 -8.96 8.45 6.15
N ILE A 57 -8.24 9.51 6.52
CA ILE A 57 -7.31 9.54 7.64
C ILE A 57 -7.74 10.70 8.53
N ASN A 58 -8.28 10.40 9.72
CA ASN A 58 -8.83 11.41 10.65
C ASN A 58 -9.83 12.38 10.00
N GLY A 59 -10.76 11.88 9.17
CA GLY A 59 -11.77 12.69 8.49
C GLY A 59 -11.33 13.33 7.16
N GLU A 60 -10.03 13.26 6.83
CA GLU A 60 -9.49 13.84 5.61
C GLU A 60 -9.31 12.80 4.51
N ASN A 61 -9.59 13.17 3.26
CA ASN A 61 -9.58 12.25 2.12
C ASN A 61 -8.22 12.20 1.42
N TYR A 62 -7.67 11.01 1.25
CA TYR A 62 -6.40 10.74 0.59
C TYR A 62 -6.60 9.82 -0.61
N LEU A 63 -5.88 10.12 -1.70
CA LEU A 63 -5.65 9.16 -2.77
C LEU A 63 -4.63 8.14 -2.32
N ALA A 64 -4.85 6.89 -2.69
CA ALA A 64 -4.09 5.75 -2.20
C ALA A 64 -3.68 4.82 -3.34
N GLY A 65 -2.49 4.23 -3.25
CA GLY A 65 -1.97 3.31 -4.27
C GLY A 65 -1.24 2.13 -3.64
N THR A 66 -1.32 0.97 -4.28
CA THR A 66 -0.51 -0.20 -3.90
C THR A 66 0.97 0.10 -4.14
N MET A 67 1.81 -0.20 -3.15
CA MET A 67 3.26 -0.06 -3.28
C MET A 67 3.86 -1.15 -4.16
N SER A 68 4.75 -0.76 -5.08
CA SER A 68 5.57 -1.68 -5.86
C SER A 68 6.65 -2.33 -4.98
N SER A 69 7.27 -3.42 -5.47
CA SER A 69 8.42 -4.02 -4.78
C SER A 69 9.57 -3.04 -4.61
N ASP A 70 9.84 -2.20 -5.61
CA ASP A 70 10.90 -1.19 -5.54
C ASP A 70 10.62 -0.15 -4.46
N ASP A 71 9.36 0.31 -4.35
CA ASP A 71 8.96 1.26 -3.30
C ASP A 71 8.97 0.62 -1.91
N LYS A 72 8.78 -0.70 -1.79
CA LYS A 72 8.99 -1.40 -0.52
C LYS A 72 10.47 -1.44 -0.14
N LEU A 73 11.34 -1.80 -1.09
CA LEU A 73 12.79 -1.84 -0.88
C LEU A 73 13.35 -0.46 -0.49
N LEU A 74 12.87 0.60 -1.14
CA LEU A 74 13.26 1.97 -0.80
C LEU A 74 12.81 2.35 0.63
N LEU A 75 11.63 1.89 1.08
CA LEU A 75 11.15 2.14 2.44
C LEU A 75 11.97 1.37 3.48
N GLU A 76 12.29 0.10 3.21
CA GLU A 76 13.17 -0.72 4.06
C GLU A 76 14.52 -0.04 4.25
N ASN A 77 15.14 0.41 3.15
CA ASN A 77 16.41 1.13 3.19
C ASN A 77 16.30 2.44 3.99
N TYR A 78 15.19 3.18 3.83
CA TYR A 78 14.97 4.43 4.57
C TYR A 78 14.90 4.22 6.09
N PHE A 79 14.35 3.09 6.55
CA PHE A 79 14.34 2.74 7.97
C PHE A 79 15.55 1.93 8.45
N PHE A 80 16.51 1.63 7.56
CA PHE A 80 17.60 0.70 7.82
C PHE A 80 17.11 -0.69 8.26
N TRP A 81 16.01 -1.17 7.67
CA TRP A 81 15.49 -2.51 7.86
C TRP A 81 16.19 -3.52 6.96
N GLU A 82 16.12 -4.80 7.33
CA GLU A 82 16.62 -5.89 6.49
C GLU A 82 15.86 -5.93 5.17
N GLU A 83 16.59 -6.10 4.07
CA GLU A 83 16.00 -6.24 2.73
C GLU A 83 15.01 -7.41 2.70
N GLY A 84 13.80 -7.15 2.18
CA GLY A 84 12.74 -8.16 2.08
C GLY A 84 11.84 -8.26 3.31
N SER A 85 12.03 -7.42 4.33
CA SER A 85 11.12 -7.33 5.50
C SER A 85 9.65 -7.10 5.11
N LEU A 86 9.39 -6.41 4.00
CA LEU A 86 8.07 -6.09 3.46
C LEU A 86 7.68 -6.94 2.23
N SER A 87 8.50 -7.94 1.88
CA SER A 87 8.27 -8.79 0.69
C SER A 87 6.90 -9.44 0.68
N LYS A 88 6.43 -9.90 1.85
CA LYS A 88 5.12 -10.54 2.04
C LYS A 88 4.04 -9.62 2.64
N ALA A 89 4.39 -8.37 2.94
CA ALA A 89 3.43 -7.40 3.42
C ALA A 89 2.62 -6.84 2.24
N HIS A 90 1.32 -6.63 2.42
CA HIS A 90 0.55 -5.79 1.53
C HIS A 90 0.65 -4.34 2.02
N CYS A 91 1.10 -3.42 1.17
CA CYS A 91 1.35 -2.04 1.55
C CYS A 91 0.66 -1.06 0.61
N LEU A 92 0.05 -0.03 1.20
CA LEU A 92 -0.51 1.12 0.52
C LEU A 92 0.36 2.35 0.80
N SER A 93 0.56 3.17 -0.21
CA SER A 93 1.18 4.48 -0.09
C SER A 93 0.15 5.57 -0.37
N PHE A 94 0.30 6.68 0.34
CA PHE A 94 -0.53 7.88 0.25
C PHE A 94 0.40 9.09 0.25
N PRO A 95 0.02 10.19 -0.41
CA PRO A 95 0.64 11.48 -0.14
C PRO A 95 0.52 11.88 1.34
N THR A 96 1.45 12.70 1.83
CA THR A 96 1.34 13.33 3.15
C THR A 96 0.22 14.38 3.21
N GLN A 97 -0.12 14.98 2.07
CA GLN A 97 -1.16 15.99 1.96
C GLN A 97 -2.49 15.33 1.58
N PRO A 98 -3.63 15.80 2.14
CA PRO A 98 -4.94 15.35 1.68
C PRO A 98 -5.20 15.81 0.25
N THR A 99 -6.11 15.10 -0.43
CA THR A 99 -6.44 15.30 -1.85
C THR A 99 -6.89 16.73 -2.13
N THR A 100 -7.65 17.33 -1.22
CA THR A 100 -8.10 18.73 -1.27
C THR A 100 -6.93 19.70 -1.33
N LEU A 101 -5.95 19.55 -0.45
CA LEU A 101 -4.75 20.39 -0.43
C LEU A 101 -3.88 20.18 -1.67
N ILE A 102 -3.78 18.96 -2.19
CA ILE A 102 -3.06 18.72 -3.46
C ILE A 102 -3.73 19.49 -4.61
N ALA A 103 -5.07 19.50 -4.68
CA ALA A 103 -5.81 20.26 -5.68
C ALA A 103 -5.56 21.77 -5.55
N GLU A 104 -5.54 22.31 -4.32
CA GLU A 104 -5.24 23.72 -4.06
C GLU A 104 -3.79 24.09 -4.47
N ILE A 105 -2.83 23.21 -4.18
CA ILE A 105 -1.43 23.38 -4.61
C ILE A 105 -1.33 23.36 -6.14
N ALA A 106 -2.03 22.45 -6.82
CA ALA A 106 -2.05 22.44 -8.29
C ALA A 106 -2.65 23.73 -8.87
N ALA A 107 -3.84 24.11 -8.40
CA ALA A 107 -4.53 25.31 -8.87
C ALA A 107 -3.72 26.60 -8.65
N SER A 108 -3.08 26.74 -7.49
CA SER A 108 -2.25 27.92 -7.18
C SER A 108 -0.99 28.02 -8.02
N ASN A 109 -0.51 26.91 -8.59
CA ASN A 109 0.61 26.88 -9.53
C ASN A 109 0.17 27.02 -11.00
N GLY A 110 -1.13 27.15 -11.27
CA GLY A 110 -1.69 27.24 -12.61
C GLY A 110 -1.82 25.89 -13.32
N ASP A 111 -1.67 24.78 -12.61
CA ASP A 111 -1.86 23.42 -13.12
C ASP A 111 -3.34 22.99 -13.05
N ASP A 112 -3.73 22.01 -13.86
CA ASP A 112 -5.07 21.41 -13.83
C ASP A 112 -5.24 20.53 -12.57
N ALA A 113 -5.91 21.08 -11.57
CA ALA A 113 -6.17 20.42 -10.30
C ALA A 113 -6.98 19.11 -10.45
N THR A 114 -7.92 19.05 -11.40
CA THR A 114 -8.69 17.82 -11.65
C THR A 114 -7.80 16.75 -12.26
N ALA A 115 -7.00 17.08 -13.27
CA ALA A 115 -6.07 16.13 -13.86
C ALA A 115 -5.05 15.60 -12.84
N VAL A 116 -4.53 16.47 -11.97
CA VAL A 116 -3.58 16.10 -10.91
C VAL A 116 -4.22 15.14 -9.90
N THR A 117 -5.45 15.41 -9.45
CA THR A 117 -6.11 14.65 -8.37
C THR A 117 -7.03 13.53 -8.84
N THR A 118 -6.98 13.19 -10.14
CA THR A 118 -7.79 12.11 -10.70
C THR A 118 -7.43 10.75 -10.09
N SER A 119 -6.15 10.50 -9.81
CA SER A 119 -5.70 9.21 -9.27
C SER A 119 -4.46 9.35 -8.39
N TYR A 120 -4.18 8.33 -7.58
CA TYR A 120 -2.97 8.30 -6.74
C TYR A 120 -1.71 8.50 -7.57
N ARG A 121 -1.65 7.91 -8.76
CA ARG A 121 -0.47 7.96 -9.62
C ARG A 121 -0.20 9.36 -10.12
N THR A 122 -1.22 10.07 -10.58
CA THR A 122 -1.08 11.44 -11.08
C THR A 122 -0.74 12.40 -9.95
N ALA A 123 -1.40 12.27 -8.80
CA ALA A 123 -1.15 13.12 -7.64
C ALA A 123 0.25 12.89 -7.07
N SER A 124 0.70 11.64 -6.98
CA SER A 124 2.04 11.29 -6.50
C SER A 124 3.12 11.80 -7.44
N ALA A 125 2.99 11.57 -8.75
CA ALA A 125 3.94 12.05 -9.73
C ALA A 125 4.04 13.59 -9.72
N TYR A 126 2.91 14.29 -9.58
CA TYR A 126 2.89 15.73 -9.42
C TYR A 126 3.68 16.17 -8.18
N LEU A 127 3.40 15.59 -7.01
CA LEU A 127 4.12 15.93 -5.77
C LEU A 127 5.61 15.58 -5.84
N ASP A 128 5.97 14.46 -6.46
CA ASP A 128 7.37 14.05 -6.62
C ASP A 128 8.14 15.04 -7.51
N LYS A 129 7.51 15.48 -8.62
CA LYS A 129 8.06 16.53 -9.48
C LYS A 129 8.26 17.83 -8.69
N ARG A 130 7.24 18.29 -7.97
CA ARG A 130 7.33 19.53 -7.18
C ARG A 130 8.42 19.43 -6.10
N ASN A 131 8.53 18.29 -5.42
CA ASN A 131 9.57 18.05 -4.44
C ASN A 131 10.98 18.10 -5.07
N ALA A 132 11.17 17.49 -6.24
CA ALA A 132 12.43 17.50 -6.98
C ALA A 132 12.83 18.89 -7.49
N GLU A 133 11.86 19.78 -7.74
CA GLU A 133 12.10 21.17 -8.16
C GLU A 133 12.47 22.10 -6.99
N THR A 134 12.33 21.65 -5.74
CA THR A 134 12.71 22.47 -4.58
C THR A 134 14.24 22.54 -4.40
N LEU A 135 14.71 23.62 -3.78
CA LEU A 135 16.15 23.82 -3.49
C LEU A 135 16.74 22.70 -2.60
N PHE A 136 15.92 22.13 -1.73
CA PHE A 136 16.29 21.05 -0.81
C PHE A 136 15.24 19.95 -0.88
N PRO A 137 15.34 19.04 -1.87
CA PRO A 137 14.35 17.99 -2.07
C PRO A 137 14.32 17.06 -0.86
N LEU A 138 13.11 16.74 -0.40
CA LEU A 138 12.92 15.81 0.70
C LEU A 138 13.02 14.36 0.20
N PRO A 139 13.48 13.41 1.03
CA PRO A 139 13.35 11.99 0.72
C PRO A 139 11.89 11.63 0.43
N LYS A 140 11.65 10.67 -0.48
CA LYS A 140 10.29 10.25 -0.90
C LYS A 140 9.36 9.94 0.29
N TYR A 141 9.85 9.27 1.33
CA TYR A 141 9.04 8.95 2.52
C TYR A 141 8.89 10.08 3.53
N LYS A 142 9.42 11.27 3.25
CA LYS A 142 9.02 12.49 3.95
C LYS A 142 7.82 13.17 3.29
N THR A 143 7.44 12.76 2.07
CA THR A 143 6.26 13.25 1.33
C THR A 143 5.20 12.16 1.12
N ARG A 144 5.39 10.99 1.76
CA ARG A 144 4.49 9.84 1.70
C ARG A 144 4.19 9.30 3.09
N GLN A 145 2.99 8.75 3.23
CA GLN A 145 2.55 7.93 4.36
C GLN A 145 2.33 6.50 3.84
N VAL A 146 2.44 5.49 4.71
CA VAL A 146 2.37 4.09 4.30
C VAL A 146 1.58 3.27 5.31
N LEU A 147 0.62 2.47 4.86
CA LEU A 147 -0.09 1.47 5.67
C LEU A 147 0.31 0.09 5.16
N CYS A 148 0.85 -0.76 6.02
CA CYS A 148 1.20 -2.13 5.67
C CYS A 148 0.52 -3.13 6.60
N VAL A 149 0.08 -4.25 6.02
CA VAL A 149 -0.46 -5.43 6.71
C VAL A 149 0.38 -6.63 6.30
N SER A 150 0.82 -7.42 7.27
CA SER A 150 1.51 -8.70 7.06
C SER A 150 0.73 -9.83 7.72
N ASN A 151 0.57 -10.96 7.02
CA ASN A 151 0.01 -12.18 7.61
C ASN A 151 1.03 -12.96 8.43
N GLU A 152 2.30 -12.59 8.35
CA GLU A 152 3.37 -13.16 9.16
C GLU A 152 3.60 -12.27 10.38
N GLY A 153 3.33 -12.80 11.57
CA GLY A 153 3.03 -12.01 12.77
C GLY A 153 4.20 -11.45 13.58
N LYS A 154 5.39 -11.17 12.99
CA LYS A 154 6.56 -10.67 13.75
C LYS A 154 7.51 -9.72 12.99
N HIS A 155 7.12 -9.16 11.85
CA HIS A 155 8.11 -8.60 10.89
C HIS A 155 8.35 -7.09 10.90
N PHE A 156 8.04 -6.37 11.98
CA PHE A 156 8.44 -4.96 12.07
C PHE A 156 9.52 -4.78 13.14
N PRO A 157 10.72 -4.27 12.79
CA PRO A 157 11.88 -4.24 13.68
C PRO A 157 11.73 -3.52 15.04
N GLN A 158 10.57 -2.96 15.37
CA GLN A 158 10.31 -2.29 16.65
C GLN A 158 8.94 -2.58 17.28
N THR A 159 8.07 -3.36 16.65
CA THR A 159 6.73 -3.66 17.21
C THR A 159 6.32 -5.09 16.91
N SER A 160 5.68 -5.76 17.86
CA SER A 160 5.10 -7.11 17.69
C SER A 160 3.80 -7.11 16.87
N ALA A 161 3.55 -6.05 16.09
CA ALA A 161 2.29 -5.86 15.36
C ALA A 161 2.35 -6.50 13.98
N SER A 162 1.22 -6.96 13.47
CA SER A 162 1.06 -7.42 12.08
C SER A 162 0.65 -6.30 11.14
N ILE A 163 0.33 -5.11 11.67
CA ILE A 163 -0.14 -3.94 10.93
C ILE A 163 0.57 -2.70 11.46
N PHE A 164 1.07 -1.86 10.56
CA PHE A 164 1.61 -0.56 10.94
C PHE A 164 1.20 0.52 9.95
N PHE A 165 1.16 1.75 10.45
CA PHE A 165 1.06 2.97 9.68
C PHE A 165 2.31 3.82 9.89
N TYR A 166 2.95 4.26 8.82
CA TYR A 166 4.05 5.20 8.86
C TYR A 166 3.58 6.59 8.47
N ASN A 167 3.93 7.57 9.31
CA ASN A 167 3.80 8.99 9.05
C ASN A 167 5.16 9.67 9.31
N ALA A 168 5.57 10.58 8.43
CA ALA A 168 6.87 11.26 8.52
C ALA A 168 7.11 12.08 9.80
N GLN A 169 6.04 12.51 10.48
CA GLN A 169 6.07 13.30 11.72
C GLN A 169 6.26 12.42 12.96
N VAL A 170 5.68 11.22 12.97
CA VAL A 170 5.59 10.35 14.16
C VAL A 170 6.51 9.12 14.03
N GLY A 171 6.75 8.64 12.81
CA GLY A 171 7.43 7.38 12.55
C GLY A 171 6.45 6.24 12.35
N VAL A 172 6.84 5.04 12.79
CA VAL A 172 6.06 3.81 12.65
C VAL A 172 5.08 3.69 13.82
N ILE A 173 3.79 3.67 13.51
CA ILE A 173 2.68 3.56 14.46
C ILE A 173 2.09 2.16 14.30
N PRO A 174 2.07 1.33 15.37
CA PRO A 174 1.41 0.04 15.30
C PRO A 174 -0.12 0.20 15.29
N MET A 175 -0.81 -0.63 14.51
CA MET A 175 -2.25 -0.52 14.26
C MET A 175 -2.99 -1.83 14.56
N LEU A 176 -4.29 -1.71 14.81
CA LEU A 176 -5.26 -2.80 14.83
C LEU A 176 -6.26 -2.62 13.70
N LYS A 177 -6.69 -3.72 13.08
CA LYS A 177 -7.86 -3.75 12.21
C LYS A 177 -9.10 -3.96 13.09
N GLN A 178 -10.12 -3.12 12.91
CA GLN A 178 -11.42 -3.26 13.58
C GLN A 178 -12.34 -4.27 12.90
#